data_AF-A0A0K1TQN8-F1
#
_entry.id   AF-A0A0K1TQN8-F1
#
_cell.length_a   1.000
_cell.length_b   1.000
_cell.length_c   1.000
_cell.angle_alpha   90.00
_cell.angle_beta   90.00
_cell.angle_gamma   90.00
#
_symmetry.space_group_name_H-M   'P 1'
#
loop_
_entity.id
_entity.type
_entity.pdbx_description
1 polymer ?
#
loop_
_entity_poly.entity_id
_entity_poly.type
_entity_poly.pdbx_seq_one_letter_code
_entity_poly.pdbx_strand_id
1 'polypeptide(L)'
;MSLFIKNILILFTTILFAIILNNSNVFGMRKQGVAISGRFICGNTSALSNSTKVRIVDIDTGPDPDDTLDEKFVDATGAFKLNGYTRELTDIDPVLYVWTRCYSLEAPCHRKIKFLIPKKFIIGEEPKLNEWLDIGIINLQSTFEDEKRECIF
;
A
#
# COMPACT_ATOMS: atom_id res chain seq x y z
N MET A 1 -20.35 -45.85 34.77
CA MET A 1 -21.08 -45.13 33.69
C MET A 1 -21.15 -46.04 32.47
N SER A 2 -22.35 -46.43 32.03
CA SER A 2 -22.57 -47.45 30.98
C SER A 2 -21.81 -47.12 29.70
N LEU A 3 -21.21 -48.12 29.03
CA LEU A 3 -20.55 -47.97 27.72
C LEU A 3 -21.48 -47.28 26.70
N PHE A 4 -22.78 -47.48 26.83
CA PHE A 4 -23.80 -46.87 26.00
C PHE A 4 -23.80 -45.33 26.09
N ILE A 5 -23.67 -44.77 27.30
CA ILE A 5 -23.58 -43.32 27.53
C ILE A 5 -22.28 -42.74 26.97
N LYS A 6 -21.16 -43.47 27.07
CA LYS A 6 -19.89 -43.04 26.48
C LYS A 6 -19.97 -42.94 24.95
N ASN A 7 -20.59 -43.91 24.28
CA ASN A 7 -20.70 -43.91 22.82
C ASN A 7 -21.61 -42.79 22.30
N ILE A 8 -22.71 -42.50 22.99
CA ILE A 8 -23.60 -41.37 22.66
C ILE A 8 -22.87 -40.03 22.83
N LEU A 9 -22.11 -39.88 23.91
CA LEU A 9 -21.34 -38.65 24.16
C LEU A 9 -20.24 -38.45 23.10
N ILE A 10 -19.53 -39.52 22.72
CA ILE A 10 -18.53 -39.49 21.64
C ILE A 10 -19.19 -39.07 20.33
N LEU A 11 -20.33 -39.68 19.96
CA LEU A 11 -21.07 -39.36 18.74
C LEU A 11 -21.54 -37.89 18.71
N PHE A 12 -22.01 -37.37 19.85
CA PHE A 12 -22.41 -35.96 19.95
C PHE A 12 -21.20 -35.02 19.77
N THR A 13 -20.07 -35.33 20.41
CA THR A 13 -18.86 -34.50 20.28
C THR A 13 -18.26 -34.53 18.88
N THR A 14 -18.30 -35.67 18.18
CA THR A 14 -17.79 -35.76 16.80
C THR A 14 -18.69 -35.03 15.80
N ILE A 15 -20.02 -35.10 15.98
CA ILE A 15 -20.97 -34.35 15.16
C ILE A 15 -20.78 -32.84 15.38
N LEU A 16 -20.62 -32.39 16.63
CA LEU A 16 -20.41 -30.98 16.96
C LEU A 16 -19.10 -30.45 16.33
N PHE A 17 -18.01 -31.22 16.43
CA PHE A 17 -16.73 -30.86 15.82
C PHE A 17 -16.80 -30.81 14.28
N ALA A 18 -17.51 -31.76 13.65
CA ALA A 18 -17.75 -31.74 12.21
C ALA A 18 -18.56 -30.51 11.77
N ILE A 19 -19.58 -30.11 12.53
CA ILE A 19 -20.37 -28.90 12.23
C ILE A 19 -19.50 -27.63 12.32
N ILE A 20 -18.60 -27.55 13.31
CA ILE A 20 -17.67 -26.41 13.46
C ILE A 20 -16.69 -26.33 12.28
N LEU A 21 -16.13 -27.45 11.85
CA LEU A 21 -15.21 -27.50 10.69
C LEU A 21 -15.90 -27.19 9.35
N ASN A 22 -17.18 -27.52 9.19
CA ASN A 22 -17.93 -27.21 7.97
C ASN A 22 -18.36 -25.73 7.88
N ASN A 23 -18.26 -24.96 8.97
CA ASN A 23 -18.64 -23.54 9.01
C ASN A 23 -17.43 -22.60 9.20
N SER A 24 -16.20 -23.10 9.11
CA SER A 24 -15.03 -22.23 9.13
C SER A 24 -14.94 -21.49 7.79
N ASN A 25 -15.51 -20.27 7.74
CA ASN A 25 -15.11 -19.29 6.76
C ASN A 25 -13.63 -19.00 7.02
N VAL A 26 -12.75 -19.51 6.16
CA VAL A 26 -11.34 -19.14 6.20
C VAL A 26 -11.29 -17.67 5.79
N PHE A 27 -11.10 -16.77 6.77
CA PHE A 27 -10.71 -15.39 6.50
C PHE A 27 -9.31 -15.43 5.89
N GLY A 28 -9.25 -15.59 4.58
CA GLY A 28 -8.01 -15.56 3.82
C GLY A 28 -7.58 -14.11 3.60
N MET A 29 -6.27 -13.87 3.66
CA MET A 29 -5.70 -12.58 3.32
C MET A 29 -6.04 -12.22 1.86
N ARG A 30 -6.77 -11.12 1.68
CA ARG A 30 -7.27 -10.64 0.39
C ARG A 30 -6.12 -9.96 -0.33
N LYS A 31 -5.87 -10.34 -1.59
CA LYS A 31 -4.95 -9.58 -2.44
C LYS A 31 -5.56 -8.19 -2.64
N GLN A 32 -4.79 -7.17 -2.29
CA GLN A 32 -5.19 -5.77 -2.38
C GLN A 32 -4.00 -4.95 -2.84
N GLY A 33 -4.25 -3.88 -3.57
CA GLY A 33 -3.21 -3.04 -4.13
C GLY A 33 -3.75 -1.74 -4.68
N VAL A 34 -2.87 -0.95 -5.26
CA VAL A 34 -3.20 0.33 -5.89
C VAL A 34 -2.32 0.56 -7.11
N ALA A 35 -2.90 1.18 -8.13
CA ALA A 35 -2.20 1.62 -9.33
C ALA A 35 -2.27 3.14 -9.44
N ILE A 36 -1.12 3.80 -9.45
CA ILE A 36 -1.00 5.26 -9.43
C ILE A 36 0.03 5.74 -10.44
N SER A 37 -0.28 6.84 -11.11
CA SER A 37 0.61 7.51 -12.06
C SER A 37 0.57 9.02 -11.90
N GLY A 38 1.59 9.67 -12.44
CA GLY A 38 1.63 11.13 -12.52
C GLY A 38 2.97 11.62 -13.04
N ARG A 39 3.18 12.92 -12.93
CA ARG A 39 4.45 13.57 -13.27
C ARG A 39 4.81 14.64 -12.26
N PHE A 40 6.07 14.65 -11.84
CA PHE A 40 6.63 15.68 -10.99
C PHE A 40 7.52 16.63 -11.78
N ILE A 41 7.35 17.93 -11.55
CA ILE A 41 8.22 18.99 -12.04
C ILE A 41 8.88 19.72 -10.87
N CYS A 42 10.02 20.35 -11.11
CA CYS A 42 10.75 21.17 -10.15
C CYS A 42 10.91 22.58 -10.73
N GLY A 43 10.00 23.49 -10.39
CA GLY A 43 9.91 24.79 -11.06
C GLY A 43 9.46 24.62 -12.51
N ASN A 44 10.32 24.98 -13.45
CA ASN A 44 10.02 24.95 -14.89
C ASN A 44 10.61 23.73 -15.61
N THR A 45 11.26 22.82 -14.89
CA THR A 45 11.90 21.62 -15.46
C THR A 45 11.32 20.35 -14.85
N SER A 46 11.51 19.20 -15.51
CA SER A 46 11.16 17.90 -14.95
C SER A 46 11.92 17.63 -13.64
N ALA A 47 11.28 16.94 -12.70
CA ALA A 47 11.98 16.44 -11.52
C ALA A 47 13.09 15.46 -11.95
N LEU A 48 14.28 15.60 -11.38
CA LEU A 48 15.45 14.81 -11.76
C LEU A 48 15.28 13.35 -11.33
N SER A 49 15.41 12.43 -12.29
CA SER A 49 15.21 10.99 -12.12
C SER A 49 16.02 10.39 -10.97
N ASN A 50 17.30 10.75 -10.85
CA ASN A 50 18.19 10.21 -9.83
C ASN A 50 17.98 10.79 -8.40
N SER A 51 17.05 11.71 -8.22
CA SER A 51 16.83 12.39 -6.93
C SER A 51 15.37 12.53 -6.55
N THR A 52 14.46 11.92 -7.32
CA THR A 52 13.02 11.88 -7.01
C THR A 52 12.53 10.44 -7.04
N LYS A 53 12.38 9.86 -5.85
CA LYS A 53 11.87 8.50 -5.63
C LYS A 53 10.41 8.54 -5.22
N VAL A 54 9.62 7.63 -5.75
CA VAL A 54 8.22 7.40 -5.42
C VAL A 54 8.04 5.99 -4.85
N ARG A 55 7.21 5.85 -3.82
CA ARG A 55 6.87 4.55 -3.19
C ARG A 55 5.43 4.53 -2.76
N ILE A 56 4.74 3.44 -3.08
CA ILE A 56 3.46 3.11 -2.45
C ILE A 56 3.75 2.33 -1.17
N VAL A 57 3.16 2.77 -0.06
CA VAL A 57 3.25 2.09 1.23
C VAL A 57 1.85 1.85 1.75
N ASP A 58 1.60 0.65 2.27
CA ASP A 58 0.48 0.39 3.14
C ASP A 58 0.85 0.78 4.57
N ILE A 59 0.01 1.58 5.23
CA ILE A 59 0.29 2.06 6.58
C ILE A 59 -0.54 1.24 7.55
N ASP A 60 0.15 0.39 8.30
CA ASP A 60 -0.51 -0.54 9.19
C ASP A 60 -0.63 0.02 10.62
N THR A 61 -1.62 -0.49 11.34
CA THR A 61 -1.80 -0.18 12.75
C THR A 61 -1.70 -1.46 13.57
N GLY A 62 -0.89 -1.44 14.63
CA GLY A 62 -0.73 -2.58 15.53
C GLY A 62 0.57 -3.35 15.28
N PRO A 63 0.57 -4.70 15.33
CA PRO A 63 1.79 -5.51 15.24
C PRO A 63 2.33 -5.68 13.81
N ASP A 64 1.56 -5.26 12.82
CA ASP A 64 1.89 -5.41 11.40
C ASP A 64 2.77 -4.24 10.93
N PRO A 65 3.96 -4.48 10.35
CA PRO A 65 4.83 -3.42 9.88
C PRO A 65 4.39 -2.87 8.52
N ASP A 66 4.50 -1.54 8.34
CA ASP A 66 4.22 -0.87 7.06
C ASP A 66 4.83 -1.60 5.84
N ASP A 67 3.97 -2.01 4.91
CA ASP A 67 4.36 -2.74 3.71
C ASP A 67 4.71 -1.83 2.54
N THR A 68 5.86 -2.06 1.90
CA THR A 68 6.19 -1.41 0.61
C THR A 68 5.56 -2.17 -0.55
N LEU A 69 4.64 -1.54 -1.28
CA LEU A 69 3.88 -2.19 -2.36
C LEU A 69 4.60 -2.12 -3.73
N ASP A 70 5.10 -0.94 -4.12
CA ASP A 70 5.93 -0.72 -5.32
C ASP A 70 6.75 0.57 -5.14
N GLU A 71 7.93 0.64 -5.74
CA GLU A 71 8.81 1.82 -5.69
C GLU A 71 9.66 2.00 -6.94
N LYS A 72 9.81 3.24 -7.39
CA LYS A 72 10.66 3.61 -8.54
C LYS A 72 11.21 5.00 -8.38
N PHE A 73 12.23 5.31 -9.16
CA PHE A 73 12.58 6.68 -9.47
C PHE A 73 11.72 7.19 -10.64
N VAL A 74 11.43 8.49 -10.66
CA VAL A 74 10.76 9.10 -11.82
C VAL A 74 11.64 9.00 -13.06
N ASP A 75 11.04 8.98 -14.25
CA ASP A 75 11.78 8.95 -15.51
C ASP A 75 12.38 10.33 -15.87
N ALA A 76 13.04 10.42 -17.03
CA ALA A 76 13.68 11.68 -17.49
C ALA A 76 12.67 12.83 -17.73
N THR A 77 11.38 12.52 -17.86
CA THR A 77 10.29 13.49 -17.98
C THR A 77 9.63 13.82 -16.64
N GLY A 78 10.13 13.25 -15.55
CA GLY A 78 9.54 13.33 -14.22
C GLY A 78 8.29 12.46 -14.05
N ALA A 79 7.95 11.62 -15.02
CA ALA A 79 6.77 10.77 -14.97
C ALA A 79 7.04 9.47 -14.19
N PHE A 80 5.98 8.90 -13.63
CA PHE A 80 6.05 7.62 -12.93
C PHE A 80 4.76 6.81 -13.10
N LYS A 81 4.90 5.49 -12.94
CA LYS A 81 3.79 4.53 -12.81
C LYS A 81 4.18 3.47 -11.78
N LEU A 82 3.35 3.33 -10.76
CA LEU A 82 3.48 2.32 -9.72
C LEU A 82 2.23 1.44 -9.71
N ASN A 83 2.42 0.14 -9.55
CA ASN A 83 1.37 -0.88 -9.45
C ASN A 83 1.86 -1.96 -8.47
N GLY A 84 1.37 -1.89 -7.24
CA GLY A 84 1.84 -2.72 -6.14
C GLY A 84 0.70 -3.36 -5.37
N TYR A 85 0.96 -4.51 -4.75
CA TYR A 85 -0.03 -5.30 -4.01
C TYR A 85 0.56 -5.89 -2.74
N THR A 86 -0.29 -6.07 -1.73
CA THR A 86 -0.03 -6.91 -0.55
C THR A 86 -1.22 -7.87 -0.34
N ARG A 87 -1.19 -8.64 0.74
CA ARG A 87 -2.26 -9.56 1.15
C ARG A 87 -2.67 -9.25 2.59
N GLU A 88 -3.74 -8.49 2.71
CA GLU A 88 -4.27 -8.07 4.01
C GLU A 88 -5.61 -8.68 4.37
N LEU A 89 -5.86 -8.84 5.67
CA LEU A 89 -7.18 -9.23 6.18
C LEU A 89 -8.17 -8.06 6.03
N THR A 90 -7.78 -6.87 6.49
CA THR A 90 -8.57 -5.63 6.41
C THR A 90 -8.24 -4.83 5.15
N ASP A 91 -9.00 -3.78 4.89
CA ASP A 91 -8.70 -2.92 3.74
C ASP A 91 -7.42 -2.13 3.99
N ILE A 92 -6.52 -2.15 3.01
CA ILE A 92 -5.24 -1.43 3.05
C ILE A 92 -5.45 0.09 3.26
N ASP A 93 -4.43 0.77 3.80
CA ASP A 93 -4.34 2.21 4.04
C ASP A 93 -3.23 2.84 3.18
N PRO A 94 -3.39 2.86 1.84
CA PRO A 94 -2.31 3.14 0.92
C PRO A 94 -1.95 4.62 0.88
N VAL A 95 -0.65 4.89 0.82
CA VAL A 95 -0.09 6.24 0.68
C VAL A 95 1.00 6.25 -0.38
N LEU A 96 1.12 7.35 -1.11
CA LEU A 96 2.27 7.62 -1.96
C LEU A 96 3.24 8.50 -1.20
N TYR A 97 4.44 7.99 -0.95
CA TYR A 97 5.56 8.80 -0.51
C TYR A 97 6.41 9.25 -1.70
N VAL A 98 6.85 10.51 -1.64
CA VAL A 98 7.75 11.11 -2.62
C VAL A 98 8.95 11.66 -1.87
N TRP A 99 10.13 11.14 -2.18
CA TRP A 99 11.39 11.70 -1.70
C TRP A 99 12.03 12.50 -2.82
N THR A 100 12.30 13.78 -2.60
CA THR A 100 12.87 14.65 -3.61
C THR A 100 13.98 15.55 -3.06
N ARG A 101 14.95 15.89 -3.91
CA ARG A 101 15.91 16.99 -3.65
C ARG A 101 15.56 18.28 -4.42
N CYS A 102 14.37 18.39 -5.01
CA CYS A 102 13.92 19.62 -5.68
C CYS A 102 14.07 20.85 -4.75
N TYR A 103 14.86 21.84 -5.19
CA TYR A 103 15.26 23.04 -4.43
C TYR A 103 15.84 22.76 -3.03
N SER A 104 16.44 21.58 -2.84
CA SER A 104 17.04 21.17 -1.55
C SER A 104 18.32 20.35 -1.74
N LEU A 105 19.09 20.63 -2.80
CA LEU A 105 20.31 19.89 -3.14
C LEU A 105 21.42 20.00 -2.08
N GLU A 106 21.45 21.10 -1.32
CA GLU A 106 22.46 21.34 -0.27
C GLU A 106 22.15 20.61 1.05
N ALA A 107 20.92 20.13 1.22
CA ALA A 107 20.53 19.45 2.44
C ALA A 107 20.92 17.96 2.41
N PRO A 108 21.33 17.38 3.56
CA PRO A 108 21.85 16.01 3.61
C PRO A 108 20.81 14.94 3.24
N CYS A 109 19.54 15.17 3.61
CA CYS A 109 18.43 14.24 3.39
C CYS A 109 17.40 14.79 2.39
N HIS A 110 16.61 13.89 1.81
CA HIS A 110 15.54 14.23 0.88
C HIS A 110 14.33 14.83 1.63
N ARG A 111 13.61 15.72 0.97
CA ARG A 111 12.25 16.12 1.35
C ARG A 111 11.32 14.92 1.16
N LYS A 112 10.49 14.58 2.14
CA LYS A 112 9.52 13.48 2.11
C LYS A 112 8.11 14.05 2.14
N ILE A 113 7.38 13.87 1.05
CA ILE A 113 6.00 14.31 0.88
C ILE A 113 5.10 13.07 0.94
N LYS A 114 3.94 13.19 1.59
CA LYS A 114 2.94 12.13 1.72
C LYS A 114 1.67 12.53 0.99
N PHE A 115 1.21 11.70 0.06
CA PHE A 115 -0.11 11.79 -0.55
C PHE A 115 -0.97 10.62 -0.06
N LEU A 116 -2.17 10.90 0.44
CA LEU A 116 -3.15 9.87 0.76
C LEU A 116 -3.76 9.34 -0.53
N ILE A 117 -3.81 8.02 -0.68
CA ILE A 117 -4.50 7.39 -1.81
C ILE A 117 -5.92 7.03 -1.35
N PRO A 118 -6.98 7.55 -2.00
CA PRO A 118 -8.35 7.26 -1.59
C PRO A 118 -8.66 5.76 -1.70
N LYS A 119 -9.25 5.16 -0.66
CA LYS A 119 -9.57 3.72 -0.61
C LYS A 119 -10.41 3.20 -1.79
N LYS A 120 -11.16 4.08 -2.48
CA LYS A 120 -11.90 3.73 -3.71
C LYS A 120 -11.01 3.26 -4.88
N PHE A 121 -9.70 3.51 -4.82
CA PHE A 121 -8.72 3.05 -5.80
C PHE A 121 -8.04 1.73 -5.41
N ILE A 122 -8.45 1.11 -4.30
CA ILE A 122 -7.97 -0.23 -3.94
C ILE A 122 -8.52 -1.24 -4.95
N ILE A 123 -7.61 -2.04 -5.50
CA ILE A 123 -7.87 -3.07 -6.51
C ILE A 123 -7.42 -4.44 -5.99
N GLY A 124 -8.11 -5.51 -6.40
CA GLY A 124 -7.72 -6.89 -6.06
C GLY A 124 -7.00 -7.63 -7.20
N GLU A 125 -7.02 -7.07 -8.40
CA GLU A 125 -6.52 -7.66 -9.64
C GLU A 125 -5.76 -6.60 -10.44
N GLU A 126 -5.24 -6.96 -11.62
CA GLU A 126 -4.56 -5.99 -12.50
C GLU A 126 -5.49 -4.83 -12.87
N PRO A 127 -5.00 -3.56 -12.82
CA PRO A 127 -5.84 -2.39 -12.99
C PRO A 127 -6.31 -2.24 -14.44
N LYS A 128 -7.61 -2.01 -14.61
CA LYS A 128 -8.17 -1.45 -15.84
C LYS A 128 -7.80 0.02 -15.96
N LEU A 129 -7.91 0.56 -17.17
CA LEU A 129 -7.51 1.96 -17.46
C LEU A 129 -8.18 3.00 -16.54
N ASN A 130 -9.44 2.77 -16.14
CA ASN A 130 -10.22 3.65 -15.28
C ASN A 130 -9.97 3.45 -13.77
N GLU A 131 -9.17 2.45 -13.39
CA GLU A 131 -8.82 2.15 -12.00
C GLU A 131 -7.46 2.74 -11.60
N TRP A 132 -6.71 3.29 -12.56
CA TRP A 132 -5.51 4.07 -12.29
C TRP A 132 -5.86 5.42 -11.64
N LEU A 133 -5.24 5.72 -10.51
CA LEU A 133 -5.22 7.07 -9.97
C LEU A 133 -4.15 7.89 -10.71
N ASP A 134 -4.58 8.76 -11.62
CA ASP A 134 -3.69 9.77 -12.22
C ASP A 134 -3.73 11.05 -11.38
N ILE A 135 -2.61 11.38 -10.73
CA ILE A 135 -2.48 12.62 -9.94
C ILE A 135 -2.11 13.84 -10.78
N GLY A 136 -1.96 13.68 -12.10
CA GLY A 136 -1.61 14.74 -13.03
C GLY A 136 -0.16 15.22 -12.87
N ILE A 137 0.04 16.53 -13.03
CA ILE A 137 1.35 17.19 -12.91
C ILE A 137 1.42 17.98 -11.61
N ILE A 138 2.40 17.67 -10.77
CA ILE A 138 2.61 18.34 -9.48
C ILE A 138 3.98 19.02 -9.48
N ASN A 139 3.99 20.30 -9.09
CA ASN A 139 5.24 21.06 -8.93
C ASN A 139 5.79 20.92 -7.51
N LEU A 140 6.93 20.24 -7.39
CA LEU A 140 7.62 19.97 -6.13
C LEU A 140 8.36 21.21 -5.58
N GLN A 141 8.36 22.36 -6.28
CA GLN A 141 8.86 23.62 -5.73
C GLN A 141 7.97 24.17 -4.61
N SER A 142 6.68 23.78 -4.58
CA SER A 142 5.77 24.16 -3.49
C SER A 142 6.16 23.51 -2.17
N THR A 143 5.74 24.12 -1.06
CA THR A 143 5.72 23.50 0.27
C THR A 143 4.45 22.70 0.48
N PHE A 144 4.54 21.61 1.25
CA PHE A 144 3.42 20.76 1.63
C PHE A 144 3.33 20.72 3.16
N GLU A 145 2.11 20.76 3.71
CA GLU A 145 1.89 20.97 5.16
C GLU A 145 2.60 19.94 6.05
N ASP A 146 2.51 18.65 5.71
CA ASP A 146 3.09 17.54 6.49
C ASP A 146 4.42 17.02 5.93
N GLU A 147 5.17 17.88 5.23
CA GLU A 147 6.45 17.48 4.67
C GLU A 147 7.51 17.22 5.74
N LYS A 148 8.21 16.09 5.63
CA LYS A 148 9.30 15.69 6.52
C LYS A 148 10.63 15.64 5.79
N ARG A 149 11.71 15.33 6.49
CA ARG A 149 12.99 14.96 5.88
C ARG A 149 13.36 13.52 6.23
N GLU A 150 13.86 12.80 5.24
CA GLU A 150 14.32 11.42 5.42
C GLU A 150 15.49 11.13 4.49
N CYS A 151 16.51 10.48 5.03
CA CYS A 151 17.66 10.03 4.26
C CYS A 151 17.37 8.64 3.71
N ILE A 152 17.07 8.58 2.42
CA ILE A 152 17.04 7.36 1.63
C ILE A 152 18.41 7.22 0.94
N PHE A 153 19.14 6.15 1.27
CA PHE A 153 20.44 5.81 0.70
C PHE A 153 20.29 4.76 -0.40
#